data_AF-A0A3A5APS6-F1
#
_entry.id   AF-A0A3A5APS6-F1
#
_cell.length_a   1.000
_cell.length_b   1.000
_cell.length_c   1.000
_cell.angle_alpha   90.00
_cell.angle_beta   90.00
_cell.angle_gamma   90.00
#
_symmetry.space_group_name_H-M   'P 1'
#
loop_
_entity.id
_entity.type
_entity.pdbx_description
1 polymer ?
#
loop_
_entity_poly.entity_id
_entity_poly.type
_entity_poly.pdbx_seq_one_letter_code
_entity_poly.pdbx_strand_id
1 'polypeptide(L)'
;MGTGNAAVKIFEKFRTHPAIQQIEAEAAAEILKGRKEAATRIAQAQKRAEKVVSDLRAKVDAVKDEIKALGAARKVLLRKLHDAEAAVWDENAKIEREISAAKRELLNCYDPAIDEAISYIRERRAIIERSGFSSDTEMPDPRTGGTKKVTRSNYAELIKALEHCRNAVVELEEMKLQPAVDLDRIGALKAIPGYKNDGR
;
A
#
# COMPACT_ATOMS: atom_id res chain seq x y z
N MET A 1 46.46 68.72 53.95
CA MET A 1 45.44 67.82 54.52
C MET A 1 44.69 68.59 55.61
N GLY A 2 43.37 68.78 55.53
CA GLY A 2 42.66 69.41 56.66
C GLY A 2 41.24 69.98 56.47
N THR A 3 40.67 70.04 55.26
CA THR A 3 39.35 70.68 55.06
C THR A 3 38.16 69.71 55.04
N GLY A 4 38.40 68.40 54.91
CA GLY A 4 37.32 67.40 54.90
C GLY A 4 36.59 67.18 56.23
N ASN A 5 37.19 67.59 57.37
CA ASN A 5 36.68 67.25 58.70
C ASN A 5 35.68 68.28 59.27
N ALA A 6 35.67 69.52 58.76
CA ALA A 6 34.75 70.56 59.22
C ALA A 6 33.38 70.47 58.51
N ALA A 7 33.38 70.23 57.20
CA ALA A 7 32.15 70.05 56.43
C ALA A 7 31.34 68.84 56.92
N VAL A 8 32.01 67.71 57.20
CA VAL A 8 31.37 66.50 57.75
C VAL A 8 30.75 66.77 59.13
N LYS A 9 31.45 67.47 60.03
CA LYS A 9 30.91 67.85 61.36
C LYS A 9 29.72 68.81 61.29
N ILE A 10 29.68 69.69 60.29
CA ILE A 10 28.54 70.59 60.06
C ILE A 10 27.34 69.79 59.53
N PHE A 11 27.55 68.91 58.54
CA PHE A 11 26.51 68.02 58.04
C PHE A 11 25.95 67.06 59.11
N GLU A 12 26.78 66.54 60.00
CA GLU A 12 26.33 65.73 61.14
C GLU A 12 25.47 66.51 62.13
N LYS A 13 25.78 67.78 62.41
CA LYS A 13 24.93 68.66 63.23
C LYS A 13 23.60 69.00 62.56
N PHE A 14 23.59 69.12 61.23
CA PHE A 14 22.36 69.31 60.45
C PHE A 14 21.46 68.06 60.49
N ARG A 15 22.00 66.84 60.54
CA ARG A 15 21.21 65.60 60.70
C ARG A 15 20.46 65.52 62.03
N THR A 16 20.96 66.17 63.08
CA THR A 16 20.25 66.28 64.35
C THR A 16 19.26 67.44 64.41
N HIS A 17 19.15 68.24 63.33
CA HIS A 17 18.21 69.35 63.26
C HIS A 17 16.77 68.83 63.07
N PRO A 18 15.79 69.30 63.87
CA PRO A 18 14.42 68.76 63.86
C PRO A 18 13.75 68.74 62.47
N ALA A 19 13.99 69.77 61.66
CA ALA A 19 13.44 69.85 60.30
C ALA A 19 14.00 68.77 59.34
N ILE A 20 15.27 68.40 59.47
CA ILE A 20 15.87 67.35 58.62
C ILE A 20 15.40 65.97 59.06
N GLN A 21 15.22 65.76 60.38
CA GLN A 21 14.61 64.53 60.91
C GLN A 21 13.16 64.36 60.47
N GLN A 22 12.39 65.45 60.35
CA GLN A 22 11.03 65.40 59.79
C GLN A 22 11.03 64.99 58.31
N ILE A 23 11.90 65.59 57.48
CA ILE A 23 12.00 65.24 56.05
C ILE A 23 12.43 63.78 55.87
N GLU A 24 13.43 63.32 56.65
CA GLU A 24 13.86 61.92 56.62
C GLU A 24 12.76 60.96 57.11
N ALA A 25 11.98 61.36 58.13
CA ALA A 25 10.84 60.57 58.62
C ALA A 25 9.69 60.51 57.60
N GLU A 26 9.38 61.60 56.92
CA GLU A 26 8.37 61.66 55.85
C GLU A 26 8.78 60.80 54.64
N ALA A 27 10.04 60.92 54.18
CA ALA A 27 10.58 60.10 53.11
C ALA A 27 10.60 58.60 53.49
N ALA A 28 10.98 58.27 54.73
CA ALA A 28 10.93 56.90 55.23
C ALA A 28 9.49 56.37 55.30
N ALA A 29 8.52 57.19 55.69
CA ALA A 29 7.11 56.83 55.72
C ALA A 29 6.55 56.58 54.31
N GLU A 30 6.94 57.39 53.32
CA GLU A 30 6.53 57.21 51.92
C GLU A 30 7.13 55.94 51.30
N ILE A 31 8.42 55.66 51.56
CA ILE A 31 9.07 54.40 51.16
C ILE A 31 8.37 53.20 51.82
N LEU A 32 8.06 53.29 53.12
CA LEU A 32 7.35 52.23 53.85
C LEU A 32 5.96 51.99 53.25
N LYS A 33 5.23 53.05 52.90
CA LYS A 33 3.93 52.97 52.23
C LYS A 33 4.06 52.27 50.87
N GLY A 34 5.00 52.67 50.03
CA GLY A 34 5.28 52.02 48.74
C GLY A 34 5.64 50.54 48.87
N ARG A 35 6.44 50.19 49.89
CA ARG A 35 6.78 48.78 50.19
C ARG A 35 5.58 47.96 50.63
N LYS A 36 4.68 48.52 51.45
CA LYS A 36 3.44 47.86 51.87
C LYS A 36 2.49 47.62 50.68
N GLU A 37 2.35 48.60 49.79
CA GLU A 37 1.54 48.47 48.58
C GLU A 37 2.12 47.44 47.59
N ALA A 38 3.44 47.40 47.42
CA ALA A 38 4.12 46.39 46.62
C ALA A 38 3.95 44.97 47.21
N ALA A 39 4.13 44.82 48.53
CA ALA A 39 3.92 43.55 49.23
C ALA A 39 2.48 43.05 49.07
N THR A 40 1.49 43.95 49.15
CA THR A 40 0.08 43.62 48.95
C THR A 40 -0.19 43.15 47.52
N ARG A 41 0.37 43.83 46.52
CA ARG A 41 0.27 43.42 45.10
C ARG A 41 0.90 42.05 44.86
N ILE A 42 2.06 41.78 45.45
CA ILE A 42 2.73 40.47 45.36
C ILE A 42 1.85 39.38 45.97
N ALA A 43 1.32 39.59 47.18
CA ALA A 43 0.47 38.61 47.84
C ALA A 43 -0.82 38.31 47.04
N GLN A 44 -1.43 39.33 46.43
CA GLN A 44 -2.59 39.14 45.55
C GLN A 44 -2.21 38.40 44.26
N ALA A 45 -1.07 38.72 43.65
CA ALA A 45 -0.58 38.04 42.46
C ALA A 45 -0.27 36.57 42.74
N GLN A 46 0.34 36.25 43.89
CA GLN A 46 0.61 34.87 44.31
C GLN A 46 -0.68 34.06 44.47
N LYS A 47 -1.69 34.59 45.17
CA LYS A 47 -3.00 33.92 45.31
C LYS A 47 -3.69 33.68 43.96
N ARG A 48 -3.62 34.67 43.06
CA ARG A 48 -4.17 34.52 41.70
C ARG A 48 -3.40 33.46 40.91
N ALA A 49 -2.08 33.46 40.99
CA ALA A 49 -1.23 32.49 40.32
C ALA A 49 -1.51 31.07 40.81
N GLU A 50 -1.59 30.85 42.13
CA GLU A 50 -1.92 29.54 42.70
C GLU A 50 -3.24 29.00 42.16
N LYS A 51 -4.29 29.82 42.16
CA LYS A 51 -5.61 29.42 41.65
C LYS A 51 -5.56 29.12 40.15
N VAL A 52 -5.03 30.05 39.34
CA VAL A 52 -4.99 29.90 37.89
C VAL A 52 -4.13 28.70 37.48
N VAL A 53 -2.98 28.52 38.11
CA VAL A 53 -2.09 27.38 37.83
C VAL A 53 -2.75 26.06 38.24
N SER A 54 -3.44 26.03 39.38
CA SER A 54 -4.20 24.85 39.81
C SER A 54 -5.30 24.49 38.80
N ASP A 55 -6.10 25.47 38.39
CA ASP A 55 -7.19 25.27 37.42
C ASP A 55 -6.66 24.80 36.06
N LEU A 56 -5.55 25.38 35.59
CA LEU A 56 -4.90 24.97 34.34
C LEU A 56 -4.30 23.57 34.44
N ARG A 57 -3.67 23.22 35.57
CA ARG A 57 -3.17 21.86 35.80
C ARG A 57 -4.29 20.84 35.77
N ALA A 58 -5.41 21.11 36.43
CA ALA A 58 -6.58 20.23 36.41
C ALA A 58 -7.11 20.02 34.98
N LYS A 59 -7.17 21.08 34.16
CA LYS A 59 -7.56 20.96 32.74
C LYS A 59 -6.56 20.12 31.94
N VAL A 60 -5.26 20.34 32.13
CA VAL A 60 -4.20 19.56 31.47
C VAL A 60 -4.32 18.08 31.83
N ASP A 61 -4.54 17.77 33.11
CA ASP A 61 -4.63 16.39 33.56
C ASP A 61 -5.91 15.71 33.05
N ALA A 62 -7.05 16.43 33.00
CA ALA A 62 -8.27 15.93 32.37
C ALA A 62 -8.06 15.59 30.88
N VAL A 63 -7.40 16.47 30.12
CA VAL A 63 -7.08 16.22 28.70
C VAL A 63 -6.12 15.04 28.54
N LYS A 64 -5.12 14.89 29.42
CA LYS A 64 -4.23 13.72 29.40
C LYS A 64 -4.99 12.41 29.60
N ASP A 65 -5.97 12.39 30.50
CA ASP A 65 -6.75 11.18 30.76
C ASP A 65 -7.72 10.87 29.61
N GLU A 66 -8.29 11.89 28.96
CA GLU A 66 -9.06 11.71 27.73
C GLU A 66 -8.19 11.11 26.61
N ILE A 67 -6.96 11.62 26.41
CA ILE A 67 -6.01 11.06 25.44
C ILE A 67 -5.71 9.59 25.75
N LYS A 68 -5.51 9.22 27.02
CA LYS A 68 -5.29 7.81 27.41
C LYS A 68 -6.50 6.95 27.10
N ALA A 69 -7.71 7.43 27.40
CA ALA A 69 -8.96 6.71 27.13
C ALA A 69 -9.16 6.48 25.63
N LEU A 70 -8.97 7.51 24.80
CA LEU A 70 -9.00 7.40 23.35
C LEU A 70 -7.91 6.47 22.82
N GLY A 71 -6.71 6.52 23.41
CA GLY A 71 -5.62 5.59 23.09
C GLY A 71 -5.99 4.12 23.37
N ALA A 72 -6.67 3.85 24.49
CA ALA A 72 -7.18 2.52 24.82
C ALA A 72 -8.29 2.08 23.85
N ALA A 73 -9.25 2.96 23.56
CA ALA A 73 -10.32 2.69 22.59
C ALA A 73 -9.76 2.39 21.20
N ARG A 74 -8.76 3.16 20.74
CA ARG A 74 -8.05 2.91 19.48
C ARG A 74 -7.39 1.54 19.47
N LYS A 75 -6.72 1.12 20.55
CA LYS A 75 -6.12 -0.22 20.65
C LYS A 75 -7.16 -1.33 20.55
N VAL A 76 -8.32 -1.17 21.18
CA VAL A 76 -9.43 -2.13 21.08
C VAL A 76 -9.94 -2.22 19.64
N LEU A 77 -10.14 -1.08 18.98
CA LEU A 77 -10.59 -1.05 17.59
C LEU A 77 -9.56 -1.68 16.64
N LEU A 78 -8.27 -1.41 16.83
CA LEU A 78 -7.21 -2.03 16.04
C LEU A 78 -7.19 -3.55 16.22
N ARG A 79 -7.37 -4.04 17.44
CA ARG A 79 -7.48 -5.49 17.68
C ARG A 79 -8.67 -6.08 16.93
N LYS A 80 -9.85 -5.46 17.01
CA LYS A 80 -11.04 -5.90 16.28
C LYS A 80 -10.83 -5.90 14.76
N LEU A 81 -10.11 -4.90 14.24
CA LEU A 81 -9.75 -4.84 12.82
C LEU A 81 -8.88 -6.04 12.45
N HIS A 82 -7.81 -6.30 13.20
CA HIS A 82 -6.92 -7.42 12.94
C HIS A 82 -7.61 -8.78 13.08
N ASP A 83 -8.50 -8.94 14.06
CA ASP A 83 -9.31 -10.15 14.21
C ASP A 83 -10.23 -10.36 12.98
N ALA A 84 -10.82 -9.28 12.45
CA ALA A 84 -11.66 -9.33 11.26
C ALA A 84 -10.86 -9.60 9.98
N GLU A 85 -9.68 -9.00 9.83
CA GLU A 85 -8.76 -9.28 8.73
C GLU A 85 -8.35 -10.76 8.74
N ALA A 86 -7.95 -11.29 9.90
CA ALA A 86 -7.59 -12.69 10.06
C ALA A 86 -8.73 -13.63 9.63
N ALA A 87 -9.97 -13.34 10.05
CA ALA A 87 -11.14 -14.13 9.64
C ALA A 87 -11.35 -14.15 8.11
N VAL A 88 -11.14 -13.01 7.43
CA VAL A 88 -11.22 -12.95 5.96
C VAL A 88 -10.12 -13.80 5.30
N TRP A 89 -8.89 -13.73 5.81
CA TRP A 89 -7.79 -14.55 5.31
C TRP A 89 -8.04 -16.05 5.50
N ASP A 90 -8.57 -16.45 6.66
CA ASP A 90 -8.89 -17.84 6.96
C ASP A 90 -9.99 -18.40 6.05
N GLU A 91 -11.08 -17.64 5.84
CA GLU A 91 -12.15 -18.05 4.92
C GLU A 91 -11.69 -18.11 3.47
N ASN A 92 -10.87 -17.14 3.01
CA ASN A 92 -10.28 -17.19 1.68
C ASN A 92 -9.41 -18.43 1.50
N ALA A 93 -8.55 -18.75 2.47
CA ALA A 93 -7.70 -19.93 2.42
C ALA A 93 -8.52 -21.23 2.39
N LYS A 94 -9.67 -21.26 3.08
CA LYS A 94 -10.59 -22.40 3.04
C LYS A 94 -11.24 -22.54 1.65
N ILE A 95 -11.78 -21.47 1.10
CA ILE A 95 -12.38 -21.44 -0.24
C ILE A 95 -11.35 -21.85 -1.30
N GLU A 96 -10.11 -21.36 -1.22
CA GLU A 96 -9.04 -21.74 -2.15
C GLU A 96 -8.70 -23.23 -2.09
N ARG A 97 -8.72 -23.83 -0.89
CA ARG A 97 -8.54 -25.28 -0.72
C ARG A 97 -9.69 -26.06 -1.34
N GLU A 98 -10.93 -25.62 -1.14
CA GLU A 98 -12.12 -26.23 -1.73
C GLU A 98 -12.08 -26.16 -3.27
N ILE A 99 -11.75 -24.99 -3.83
CA ILE A 99 -11.55 -24.82 -5.28
C ILE A 99 -10.44 -25.73 -5.79
N SER A 100 -9.31 -25.81 -5.08
CA SER A 100 -8.18 -26.65 -5.47
C SER A 100 -8.52 -28.14 -5.43
N ALA A 101 -9.32 -28.57 -4.44
CA ALA A 101 -9.81 -29.94 -4.34
C ALA A 101 -10.77 -30.26 -5.51
N ALA A 102 -11.75 -29.40 -5.77
CA ALA A 102 -12.69 -29.56 -6.88
C ALA A 102 -11.98 -29.57 -8.25
N LYS A 103 -10.99 -28.70 -8.47
CA LYS A 103 -10.16 -28.72 -9.68
C LYS A 103 -9.39 -30.03 -9.82
N ARG A 104 -8.85 -30.58 -8.73
CA ARG A 104 -8.18 -31.88 -8.75
C ARG A 104 -9.14 -33.01 -9.09
N GLU A 105 -10.36 -32.97 -8.57
CA GLU A 105 -11.41 -33.94 -8.91
C GLU A 105 -11.72 -33.89 -10.40
N LEU A 106 -11.94 -32.70 -10.97
CA LEU A 106 -12.15 -32.52 -12.41
C LEU A 106 -10.98 -33.07 -13.24
N LEU A 107 -9.74 -32.79 -12.82
CA LEU A 107 -8.54 -33.33 -13.47
C LEU A 107 -8.36 -34.85 -13.29
N ASN A 108 -9.07 -35.49 -12.37
CA ASN A 108 -9.04 -36.94 -12.22
C ASN A 108 -10.16 -37.63 -13.03
N CYS A 109 -11.20 -36.90 -13.42
CA CYS A 109 -12.39 -37.45 -14.09
C CYS A 109 -12.67 -36.85 -15.47
N TYR A 110 -11.78 -36.03 -16.03
CA TYR A 110 -11.95 -35.48 -17.37
C TYR A 110 -11.99 -36.58 -18.44
N ASP A 111 -12.58 -36.25 -19.59
CA ASP A 111 -12.73 -37.17 -20.71
C ASP A 111 -11.37 -37.42 -21.42
N PRO A 112 -10.92 -38.68 -21.54
CA PRO A 112 -9.69 -39.04 -22.25
C PRO A 112 -9.60 -38.52 -23.69
N ALA A 113 -10.72 -38.26 -24.37
CA ALA A 113 -10.76 -37.69 -25.71
C ALA A 113 -10.03 -36.34 -25.81
N ILE A 114 -9.95 -35.59 -24.70
CA ILE A 114 -9.17 -34.34 -24.61
C ILE A 114 -7.67 -34.63 -24.77
N ASP A 115 -7.14 -35.65 -24.09
CA ASP A 115 -5.72 -36.03 -24.21
C ASP A 115 -5.38 -36.60 -25.59
N GLU A 116 -6.31 -37.37 -26.16
CA GLU A 116 -6.18 -37.86 -27.53
C GLU A 116 -6.10 -36.69 -28.52
N ALA A 117 -6.94 -35.67 -28.34
CA ALA A 117 -6.90 -34.46 -29.15
C ALA A 117 -5.61 -33.66 -28.97
N ILE A 118 -5.13 -33.50 -27.73
CA ILE A 118 -3.85 -32.84 -27.45
C ILE A 118 -2.71 -33.60 -28.14
N SER A 119 -2.70 -34.93 -28.04
CA SER A 119 -1.69 -35.79 -28.65
C SER A 119 -1.68 -35.67 -30.17
N TYR A 120 -2.88 -35.70 -30.78
CA TYR A 120 -3.06 -35.47 -32.22
C TYR A 120 -2.51 -34.11 -32.67
N ILE A 121 -2.85 -33.03 -31.96
CA ILE A 121 -2.40 -31.68 -32.33
C ILE A 121 -0.88 -31.54 -32.15
N ARG A 122 -0.29 -32.14 -31.10
CA ARG A 122 1.17 -32.15 -30.90
C ARG A 122 1.89 -32.91 -32.01
N GLU A 123 1.35 -34.05 -32.45
CA GLU A 123 1.90 -34.81 -33.57
C GLU A 123 1.83 -33.99 -34.87
N ARG A 124 0.69 -33.37 -35.16
CA ARG A 124 0.53 -32.51 -36.34
C ARG A 124 1.46 -31.29 -36.30
N ARG A 125 1.60 -30.65 -35.14
CA ARG A 125 2.56 -29.57 -34.94
C ARG A 125 3.98 -30.03 -35.26
N ALA A 126 4.40 -31.20 -34.77
CA ALA A 126 5.74 -31.73 -35.05
C ALA A 126 5.95 -32.00 -36.56
N ILE A 127 4.91 -32.40 -37.28
CA ILE A 127 4.97 -32.55 -38.74
C ILE A 127 5.13 -31.18 -39.43
N ILE A 128 4.38 -30.17 -38.99
CA ILE A 128 4.45 -28.80 -39.52
C ILE A 128 5.84 -28.19 -39.27
N GLU A 129 6.43 -28.39 -38.09
CA GLU A 129 7.79 -27.91 -37.77
C GLU A 129 8.87 -28.58 -38.64
N ARG A 130 8.63 -29.82 -39.09
CA ARG A 130 9.52 -30.53 -40.03
C ARG A 130 9.27 -30.17 -41.49
N SER A 131 8.08 -29.67 -41.82
CA SER A 131 7.80 -29.18 -43.17
C SER A 131 8.56 -27.88 -43.41
N GLY A 132 9.47 -27.88 -44.36
CA GLY A 132 10.29 -26.71 -44.67
C GLY A 132 9.46 -25.49 -45.08
N PHE A 133 10.06 -24.31 -45.01
CA PHE A 133 9.44 -23.01 -45.32
C PHE A 133 9.19 -22.76 -46.81
N SER A 134 9.23 -23.81 -47.62
CA SER A 134 9.09 -23.79 -49.06
C SER A 134 8.17 -24.92 -49.51
N SER A 135 7.18 -24.57 -50.32
CA SER A 135 6.33 -25.54 -51.02
C SER A 135 6.65 -25.50 -52.51
N ASP A 136 6.89 -26.66 -53.09
CA ASP A 136 6.99 -26.81 -54.54
C ASP A 136 5.59 -27.00 -55.13
N THR A 137 5.26 -26.21 -56.14
CA THR A 137 4.04 -26.38 -56.92
C THR A 137 4.38 -26.51 -58.39
N GLU A 138 3.84 -27.53 -59.04
CA GLU A 138 3.95 -27.68 -60.48
C GLU A 138 2.96 -26.73 -61.16
N MET A 139 3.47 -25.84 -62.01
CA MET A 139 2.66 -24.94 -62.81
C MET A 139 2.90 -25.23 -64.29
N PRO A 140 1.88 -25.08 -65.17
CA PRO A 140 2.07 -25.19 -66.61
C PRO A 140 3.13 -24.17 -67.06
N ASP A 141 4.10 -24.62 -67.87
CA ASP A 141 5.09 -23.75 -68.49
C ASP A 141 4.56 -23.27 -69.87
N PRO A 142 4.19 -21.99 -70.00
CA PRO A 142 3.63 -21.46 -71.23
C PRO A 142 4.62 -21.43 -72.40
N ARG A 143 5.92 -21.70 -72.19
CA ARG A 143 6.94 -21.70 -73.25
C ARG A 143 7.24 -23.07 -73.84
N THR A 144 7.08 -24.13 -73.05
CA THR A 144 7.48 -25.50 -73.44
C THR A 144 6.29 -26.46 -73.51
N GLY A 145 5.11 -26.06 -73.01
CA GLY A 145 3.95 -26.95 -72.89
C GLY A 145 4.08 -28.01 -71.80
N GLY A 146 5.22 -28.04 -71.08
CA GLY A 146 5.46 -28.94 -69.94
C GLY A 146 5.04 -28.33 -68.61
N THR A 147 5.41 -28.98 -67.50
CA THR A 147 5.25 -28.44 -66.13
C THR A 147 6.59 -27.90 -65.63
N LYS A 148 6.57 -26.73 -64.99
CA LYS A 148 7.72 -26.17 -64.25
C LYS A 148 7.47 -26.25 -62.75
N LYS A 149 8.51 -26.58 -61.98
CA LYS A 149 8.46 -26.48 -60.51
C LYS A 149 8.66 -25.04 -60.09
N VAL A 150 7.70 -24.49 -59.35
CA VAL A 150 7.79 -23.17 -58.73
C VAL A 150 7.83 -23.36 -57.23
N THR A 151 8.95 -23.00 -56.62
CA THR A 151 9.11 -22.97 -55.17
C THR A 151 8.55 -21.64 -54.64
N ARG A 152 7.57 -21.71 -53.74
CA ARG A 152 7.01 -20.54 -53.03
C ARG A 152 7.28 -20.67 -51.55
N SER A 153 7.47 -19.54 -50.86
CA SER A 153 7.51 -19.54 -49.41
C SER A 153 6.10 -19.74 -48.84
N ASN A 154 5.95 -20.70 -47.94
CA ASN A 154 4.71 -20.97 -47.19
C ASN A 154 4.79 -20.46 -45.73
N TYR A 155 5.75 -19.58 -45.43
CA TYR A 155 6.06 -19.14 -44.06
C TYR A 155 4.84 -18.63 -43.29
N ALA A 156 4.01 -17.77 -43.91
CA ALA A 156 2.84 -17.19 -43.26
C ALA A 156 1.76 -18.24 -42.90
N GLU A 157 1.62 -19.28 -43.71
CA GLU A 157 0.67 -20.37 -43.47
C GLU A 157 1.17 -21.28 -42.35
N LEU A 158 2.47 -21.61 -42.35
CA LEU A 158 3.10 -22.40 -41.29
C LEU A 158 2.98 -21.71 -39.93
N ILE A 159 3.27 -20.42 -39.85
CA ILE A 159 3.16 -19.67 -38.59
C ILE A 159 1.72 -19.70 -38.05
N LYS A 160 0.72 -19.45 -38.91
CA LYS A 160 -0.70 -19.53 -38.52
C LYS A 160 -1.08 -20.93 -38.02
N ALA A 161 -0.61 -21.98 -38.69
CA ALA A 161 -0.86 -23.35 -38.28
C ALA A 161 -0.21 -23.69 -36.92
N LEU A 162 1.00 -23.22 -36.67
CA LEU A 162 1.71 -23.38 -35.40
C LEU A 162 1.03 -22.62 -34.25
N GLU A 163 0.60 -21.38 -34.51
CA GLU A 163 -0.17 -20.58 -33.55
C GLU A 163 -1.50 -21.24 -33.21
N HIS A 164 -2.22 -21.75 -34.22
CA HIS A 164 -3.44 -22.53 -34.01
C HIS A 164 -3.18 -23.75 -33.13
N CYS A 165 -2.13 -24.54 -33.42
CA CYS A 165 -1.79 -25.70 -32.59
C CYS A 165 -1.48 -25.32 -31.14
N ARG A 166 -0.78 -24.19 -30.91
CA ARG A 166 -0.48 -23.71 -29.56
C ARG A 166 -1.77 -23.33 -28.82
N ASN A 167 -2.63 -22.53 -29.45
CA ASN A 167 -3.86 -22.06 -28.83
C ASN A 167 -4.84 -23.21 -28.59
N ALA A 168 -4.95 -24.15 -29.53
CA ALA A 168 -5.80 -25.31 -29.40
C ALA A 168 -5.38 -26.24 -28.24
N VAL A 169 -4.07 -26.41 -28.00
CA VAL A 169 -3.59 -27.16 -26.82
C VAL A 169 -3.96 -26.44 -25.52
N VAL A 170 -3.79 -25.11 -25.46
CA VAL A 170 -4.18 -24.33 -24.26
C VAL A 170 -5.67 -24.48 -23.99
N GLU A 171 -6.50 -24.31 -25.02
CA GLU A 171 -7.96 -24.43 -24.90
C GLU A 171 -8.39 -25.84 -24.46
N LEU A 172 -7.75 -26.89 -24.99
CA LEU A 172 -8.01 -28.28 -24.57
C LEU A 172 -7.59 -28.54 -23.11
N GLU A 173 -6.47 -27.98 -22.63
CA GLU A 173 -6.07 -28.11 -21.23
C GLU A 173 -7.03 -27.34 -20.29
N GLU A 174 -7.59 -26.21 -20.73
CA GLU A 174 -8.64 -25.48 -20.00
C GLU A 174 -9.96 -26.26 -19.95
N MET A 175 -10.31 -26.97 -21.02
CA MET A 175 -11.51 -27.85 -21.05
C MET A 175 -11.46 -28.97 -20.01
N LYS A 176 -10.28 -29.41 -19.56
CA LYS A 176 -10.16 -30.40 -18.46
C LYS A 176 -10.70 -29.89 -17.12
N LEU A 177 -10.85 -28.58 -16.98
CA LEU A 177 -11.42 -27.93 -15.79
C LEU A 177 -12.90 -27.57 -15.97
N GLN A 178 -13.52 -27.93 -17.10
CA GLN A 178 -14.93 -27.72 -17.34
C GLN A 178 -15.74 -28.95 -16.94
N PRO A 179 -16.97 -28.78 -16.42
CA PRO A 179 -17.81 -29.89 -15.98
C PRO A 179 -18.40 -30.71 -17.14
N ALA A 180 -18.51 -30.13 -18.34
CA ALA A 180 -19.06 -30.79 -19.52
C ALA A 180 -18.04 -30.71 -20.67
N VAL A 181 -17.92 -31.82 -21.40
CA VAL A 181 -16.99 -31.94 -22.52
C VAL A 181 -17.71 -31.56 -23.80
N ASP A 182 -17.20 -30.56 -24.51
CA ASP A 182 -17.70 -30.14 -25.82
C ASP A 182 -16.95 -30.91 -26.93
N LEU A 183 -17.50 -32.06 -27.32
CA LEU A 183 -16.91 -32.92 -28.36
C LEU A 183 -16.87 -32.24 -29.73
N ASP A 184 -17.85 -31.40 -30.04
CA ASP A 184 -17.90 -30.67 -31.32
C ASP A 184 -16.76 -29.66 -31.40
N ARG A 185 -16.50 -28.95 -30.29
CA ARG A 185 -15.38 -28.02 -30.20
C ARG A 185 -14.04 -28.74 -30.27
N ILE A 186 -13.88 -29.88 -29.61
CA ILE A 186 -12.68 -30.72 -29.73
C ILE A 186 -12.45 -31.11 -31.20
N GLY A 187 -13.50 -31.50 -31.92
CA GLY A 187 -13.45 -31.80 -33.35
C GLY A 187 -12.98 -30.60 -34.18
N ALA A 188 -13.52 -29.41 -33.90
CA ALA A 188 -13.15 -28.18 -34.58
C ALA A 188 -11.68 -27.79 -34.34
N LEU A 189 -11.15 -27.98 -33.13
CA LEU A 189 -9.75 -27.66 -32.79
C LEU A 189 -8.74 -28.54 -33.55
N LYS A 190 -9.12 -29.77 -33.92
CA LYS A 190 -8.31 -30.66 -34.76
C LYS A 190 -8.18 -30.21 -36.21
N ALA A 191 -9.01 -29.27 -36.68
CA ALA A 191 -8.95 -28.74 -38.04
C ALA A 191 -7.88 -27.64 -38.17
N ILE A 192 -6.65 -28.04 -38.48
CA ILE A 192 -5.50 -27.13 -38.57
C ILE A 192 -5.53 -26.36 -39.90
N PRO A 193 -5.49 -25.01 -39.89
CA PRO A 193 -5.50 -24.20 -41.10
C PRO A 193 -4.31 -24.50 -42.03
N GLY A 194 -4.56 -24.63 -43.33
CA GLY A 194 -3.52 -24.81 -44.34
C GLY A 194 -2.89 -26.20 -44.41
N TYR A 195 -3.28 -27.12 -43.51
CA TYR A 195 -2.79 -28.49 -43.50
C TYR A 195 -3.93 -29.43 -43.92
N LYS A 196 -3.84 -30.04 -45.11
CA LYS A 196 -4.83 -31.04 -45.52
C LYS A 196 -4.66 -32.26 -44.61
N ASN A 197 -5.74 -32.68 -43.95
CA ASN A 197 -5.78 -33.98 -43.31
C ASN A 197 -5.61 -35.03 -44.41
N ASP A 198 -4.40 -35.54 -44.59
CA ASP A 198 -4.20 -36.78 -45.34
C ASP A 198 -4.95 -37.86 -44.58
N GLY A 199 -6.16 -38.16 -45.07
CA GLY A 199 -7.05 -39.15 -44.49
C GLY A 199 -6.32 -40.49 -44.40
N ARG A 200 -6.12 -40.94 -43.17
CA ARG A 200 -6.04 -42.36 -42.85
C ARG A 200 -7.33 -42.76 -42.18
#